data_AF-A0A3N4HHS3-F1
#
_entry.id   AF-A0A3N4HHS3-F1
#
_cell.length_a   1.000
_cell.length_b   1.000
_cell.length_c   1.000
_cell.angle_alpha   90.00
_cell.angle_beta   90.00
_cell.angle_gamma   90.00
#
_symmetry.space_group_name_H-M   'P 1'
#
loop_
_entity.id
_entity.type
_entity.pdbx_description
1 polymer ?
#
loop_
_entity_poly.entity_id
_entity_poly.type
_entity_poly.pdbx_seq_one_letter_code
_entity_poly.pdbx_strand_id
1 'polypeptide(L)'
;MKRQNRKEMKKQKWQTSTSGTAGKERPDFYITPTHDFTQYTKDCEEKYYNKDTAFDWSQNVGENLKEYVKNLSSDEFSRITFMVLPMIKENVERKIHQIGKEGLPLDEDAMKDIAECIPYDKSTIYKAIFILSPLKMLQVSHVQLQDQREIHQRELLEISEQQRLGFIKKGTIVKSLDNEAERKEQAEEISRLNKRITEINKELKEIDKKYHAEEELLKSKIQKELDSIDEQILLDLNQTLALINETLDSHHIPSDEKELKRLKDLIWKRQFRGLKDLANHCLVVEQTAIAPLSMGIIHYKRYREIQEAMTTFINDEAKHSAIFRRFLVEKLEAKEYVSDILIKGADRYMWLARFMPATGMFLAVIVEVIGASYLEFFSDEKHMPDKLFREICQTISMQDEKRHMDLCVAMYNELFRKGTKWERLRNRTALKVIMKAVYGDKSEDHHLIQAFKAFGVEAEFLYRHIIDRLCQQLAKVGIYEEPENLLEIILGKGTKLSKSMQ
;
A
#
# COMPACT_ATOMS: atom_id res chain seq x y z
N MET A 1 57.42 28.17 -7.98
CA MET A 1 56.42 29.26 -8.06
C MET A 1 55.48 29.09 -9.28
N LYS A 2 54.71 27.99 -9.39
CA LYS A 2 53.76 27.75 -10.50
C LYS A 2 52.55 26.89 -10.06
N ARG A 3 51.96 27.16 -8.89
CA ARG A 3 50.74 26.47 -8.42
C ARG A 3 49.69 27.35 -7.71
N GLN A 4 49.82 28.69 -7.78
CA GLN A 4 48.87 29.61 -7.12
C GLN A 4 47.92 30.38 -8.07
N ASN A 5 48.14 30.42 -9.39
CA ASN A 5 47.28 31.18 -10.33
C ASN A 5 46.15 30.37 -11.01
N ARG A 6 45.75 29.21 -10.49
CA ARG A 6 44.61 28.43 -11.04
C ARG A 6 43.35 28.42 -10.18
N LYS A 7 43.36 29.05 -9.00
CA LYS A 7 42.19 29.11 -8.10
C LYS A 7 41.37 30.39 -8.20
N GLU A 8 41.86 31.46 -8.84
CA GLU A 8 41.10 32.72 -8.99
C GLU A 8 40.35 32.87 -10.33
N MET A 9 40.71 32.16 -11.39
CA MET A 9 39.93 32.17 -12.65
C MET A 9 38.67 31.29 -12.65
N LYS A 10 38.36 30.58 -11.56
CA LYS A 10 37.13 29.78 -11.41
C LYS A 10 36.02 30.47 -10.61
N LYS A 11 36.21 31.72 -10.19
CA LYS A 11 35.20 32.49 -9.43
C LYS A 11 34.57 33.67 -10.18
N GLN A 12 34.91 33.90 -11.46
CA GLN A 12 34.30 34.94 -12.30
C GLN A 12 33.97 34.37 -13.70
N LYS A 13 32.94 33.51 -13.78
CA LYS A 13 32.24 33.23 -15.05
C LYS A 13 30.86 32.59 -14.84
N TRP A 14 30.22 32.93 -13.73
CA TRP A 14 28.81 32.65 -13.47
C TRP A 14 28.10 33.96 -13.14
N GLN A 15 28.09 34.87 -14.10
CA GLN A 15 27.16 36.00 -14.13
C GLN A 15 27.05 36.50 -15.57
N THR A 16 25.80 36.50 -16.05
CA THR A 16 25.23 37.28 -17.15
C THR A 16 25.77 37.09 -18.57
N SER A 17 25.05 36.26 -19.35
CA SER A 17 24.63 36.64 -20.70
C SER A 17 23.35 35.88 -21.08
N THR A 18 22.22 36.50 -20.79
CA THR A 18 20.91 36.27 -21.40
C THR A 18 20.94 36.77 -22.85
N SER A 19 20.71 35.89 -23.82
CA SER A 19 19.92 36.17 -25.04
C SER A 19 19.93 34.98 -26.00
N GLY A 20 18.73 34.56 -26.43
CA GLY A 20 18.54 33.87 -27.71
C GLY A 20 18.57 32.34 -27.70
N THR A 21 17.48 31.71 -27.23
CA THR A 21 16.81 30.62 -27.97
C THR A 21 15.41 30.45 -27.37
N ALA A 22 14.48 31.29 -27.84
CA ALA A 22 13.06 31.01 -27.73
C ALA A 22 12.73 29.81 -28.64
N GLY A 23 11.81 28.95 -28.19
CA GLY A 23 11.05 28.05 -29.06
C GLY A 23 11.50 26.59 -29.11
N LYS A 24 11.36 25.86 -28.00
CA LYS A 24 10.71 24.54 -27.98
C LYS A 24 9.96 24.42 -26.66
N GLU A 25 8.67 24.71 -26.72
CA GLU A 25 7.71 24.52 -25.63
C GLU A 25 7.90 23.15 -24.99
N ARG A 26 8.07 23.15 -23.67
CA ARG A 26 8.03 21.94 -22.86
C ARG A 26 6.55 21.64 -22.61
N PRO A 27 6.03 20.43 -22.86
CA PRO A 27 4.67 20.09 -22.47
C PRO A 27 4.56 20.06 -20.93
N ASP A 28 3.44 20.58 -20.42
CA ASP A 28 3.10 20.88 -19.01
C ASP A 28 2.88 19.67 -18.08
N PHE A 29 3.44 18.49 -18.39
CA PHE A 29 3.21 17.26 -17.60
C PHE A 29 4.48 16.75 -16.92
N TYR A 30 5.21 17.61 -16.22
CA TYR A 30 6.33 17.19 -15.36
C TYR A 30 5.82 16.87 -13.95
N ILE A 31 5.35 15.63 -13.74
CA ILE A 31 5.32 15.04 -12.40
C ILE A 31 6.73 14.57 -12.12
N THR A 32 7.37 15.09 -11.06
CA THR A 32 8.70 14.62 -10.66
C THR A 32 8.53 13.34 -9.87
N PRO A 33 8.88 12.17 -10.44
CA PRO A 33 8.54 10.92 -9.83
C PRO A 33 9.68 10.61 -8.84
N THR A 34 9.43 10.83 -7.55
CA THR A 34 10.11 10.20 -6.40
C THR A 34 9.49 10.60 -5.05
N HIS A 35 8.67 11.65 -4.96
CA HIS A 35 8.04 12.07 -3.68
C HIS A 35 6.53 12.41 -3.77
N ASP A 36 5.92 12.23 -4.95
CA ASP A 36 4.66 12.88 -5.33
C ASP A 36 3.48 11.90 -5.58
N PHE A 37 3.70 10.60 -5.38
CA PHE A 37 2.71 9.57 -5.74
C PHE A 37 1.51 9.53 -4.78
N THR A 38 1.74 9.74 -3.49
CA THR A 38 0.67 9.82 -2.49
C THR A 38 -0.24 11.03 -2.73
N GLN A 39 0.31 12.14 -3.25
CA GLN A 39 -0.47 13.34 -3.55
C GLN A 39 -1.30 13.19 -4.83
N TYR A 40 -0.74 12.63 -5.91
CA TYR A 40 -1.52 12.35 -7.13
C TYR A 40 -2.74 11.47 -6.83
N THR A 41 -2.60 10.47 -5.95
CA THR A 41 -3.74 9.66 -5.49
C THR A 41 -4.73 10.44 -4.62
N LYS A 42 -4.28 11.38 -3.77
CA LYS A 42 -5.15 12.25 -2.95
C LYS A 42 -5.88 13.32 -3.77
N ASP A 43 -5.24 13.89 -4.79
CA ASP A 43 -5.88 14.85 -5.71
C ASP A 43 -6.92 14.15 -6.60
N CYS A 44 -6.68 12.87 -6.91
CA CYS A 44 -7.64 12.01 -7.58
C CYS A 44 -8.81 11.65 -6.64
N GLU A 45 -8.56 11.38 -5.35
CA GLU A 45 -9.62 11.12 -4.35
C GLU A 45 -10.71 12.20 -4.41
N GLU A 46 -10.37 13.49 -4.25
CA GLU A 46 -11.33 14.62 -4.31
C GLU A 46 -12.14 14.67 -5.62
N LYS A 47 -11.54 14.26 -6.73
CA LYS A 47 -12.15 14.30 -8.07
C LYS A 47 -13.04 13.10 -8.36
N TYR A 48 -12.75 11.94 -7.80
CA TYR A 48 -13.43 10.67 -8.10
C TYR A 48 -14.43 10.22 -7.03
N TYR A 49 -14.58 10.99 -5.94
CA TYR A 49 -15.66 10.82 -4.97
C TYR A 49 -17.09 11.02 -5.54
N ASN A 50 -17.26 11.33 -6.83
CA ASN A 50 -18.56 11.53 -7.45
C ASN A 50 -18.84 10.54 -8.61
N LYS A 51 -19.80 9.64 -8.34
CA LYS A 51 -20.67 8.88 -9.27
C LYS A 51 -20.15 7.64 -10.01
N ASP A 52 -18.86 7.47 -10.28
CA ASP A 52 -18.43 6.37 -11.19
C ASP A 52 -18.30 4.99 -10.53
N THR A 53 -18.26 4.89 -9.20
CA THR A 53 -18.24 3.60 -8.48
C THR A 53 -19.22 3.62 -7.29
N ALA A 54 -20.49 3.39 -7.58
CA ALA A 54 -21.52 3.24 -6.55
C ALA A 54 -21.40 1.89 -5.82
N PHE A 55 -20.30 1.67 -5.08
CA PHE A 55 -20.20 0.56 -4.13
C PHE A 55 -21.14 0.80 -2.94
N ASP A 56 -21.67 -0.27 -2.37
CA ASP A 56 -22.46 -0.18 -1.15
C ASP A 56 -21.55 0.05 0.07
N TRP A 57 -21.10 1.28 0.23
CA TRP A 57 -20.33 1.73 1.40
C TRP A 57 -21.16 1.71 2.70
N SER A 58 -22.42 1.25 2.70
CA SER A 58 -23.16 1.00 3.95
C SER A 58 -22.82 -0.36 4.57
N GLN A 59 -22.21 -1.28 3.81
CA GLN A 59 -21.85 -2.61 4.31
C GLN A 59 -20.86 -2.56 5.48
N ASN A 60 -21.04 -3.49 6.42
CA ASN A 60 -20.19 -3.66 7.58
C ASN A 60 -19.33 -4.93 7.41
N VAL A 61 -18.05 -4.71 7.11
CA VAL A 61 -17.09 -5.79 6.84
C VAL A 61 -16.91 -6.71 8.05
N GLY A 62 -16.88 -6.15 9.27
CA GLY A 62 -16.77 -6.92 10.49
C GLY A 62 -17.96 -7.87 10.68
N GLU A 63 -19.17 -7.39 10.42
CA GLU A 63 -20.40 -8.20 10.50
C GLU A 63 -20.48 -9.25 9.38
N ASN A 64 -20.11 -8.89 8.14
CA ASN A 64 -20.05 -9.83 7.02
C ASN A 64 -19.17 -11.04 7.34
N LEU A 65 -17.94 -10.80 7.82
CA LEU A 65 -17.01 -11.87 8.18
C LEU A 65 -17.51 -12.69 9.38
N LYS A 66 -18.17 -12.05 10.35
CA LYS A 66 -18.70 -12.72 11.53
C LYS A 66 -19.87 -13.65 11.18
N GLU A 67 -20.74 -13.20 10.29
CA GLU A 67 -21.83 -14.01 9.74
C GLU A 67 -21.30 -15.19 8.94
N TYR A 68 -20.26 -14.98 8.12
CA TYR A 68 -19.58 -16.05 7.40
C TYR A 68 -19.09 -17.16 8.36
N VAL A 69 -18.27 -16.82 9.37
CA VAL A 69 -17.75 -17.81 10.33
C VAL A 69 -18.87 -18.53 11.09
N LYS A 70 -19.99 -17.86 11.35
CA LYS A 70 -21.15 -18.46 12.02
C LYS A 70 -21.82 -19.52 11.15
N ASN A 71 -21.89 -19.29 9.83
CA ASN A 71 -22.65 -20.08 8.87
C ASN A 71 -21.83 -21.16 8.14
N LEU A 72 -20.52 -21.24 8.39
CA LEU A 72 -19.67 -22.31 7.86
C LEU A 72 -20.18 -23.70 8.23
N SER A 73 -20.08 -24.65 7.29
CA SER A 73 -20.29 -26.06 7.59
C SER A 73 -19.23 -26.57 8.58
N SER A 74 -19.52 -27.68 9.27
CA SER A 74 -18.58 -28.27 10.24
C SER A 74 -17.23 -28.61 9.61
N ASP A 75 -17.25 -29.12 8.38
CA ASP A 75 -16.04 -29.54 7.65
C ASP A 75 -15.22 -28.32 7.21
N GLU A 76 -15.88 -27.29 6.67
CA GLU A 76 -15.19 -26.06 6.25
C GLU A 76 -14.64 -25.28 7.44
N PHE A 77 -15.42 -25.19 8.53
CA PHE A 77 -14.96 -24.56 9.75
C PHE A 77 -13.73 -25.28 10.30
N SER A 78 -13.78 -26.62 10.40
CA SER A 78 -12.63 -27.41 10.86
C SER A 78 -11.39 -27.17 9.98
N ARG A 79 -11.56 -27.22 8.65
CA ARG A 79 -10.47 -26.96 7.69
C ARG A 79 -9.83 -25.58 7.91
N ILE A 80 -10.65 -24.52 7.96
CA ILE A 80 -10.16 -23.15 8.18
C ILE A 80 -9.48 -23.04 9.54
N THR A 81 -10.10 -23.58 10.60
CA THR A 81 -9.55 -23.53 11.95
C THR A 81 -8.15 -24.13 12.03
N PHE A 82 -7.92 -25.33 11.47
CA PHE A 82 -6.61 -25.97 11.53
C PHE A 82 -5.56 -25.33 10.61
N MET A 83 -5.98 -24.61 9.56
CA MET A 83 -5.07 -23.75 8.79
C MET A 83 -4.67 -22.50 9.58
N VAL A 84 -5.58 -21.97 10.40
CA VAL A 84 -5.46 -20.64 10.99
C VAL A 84 -4.85 -20.64 12.39
N LEU A 85 -5.19 -21.62 13.23
CA LEU A 85 -4.76 -21.66 14.62
C LEU A 85 -3.24 -21.63 14.82
N PRO A 86 -2.40 -22.28 14.00
CA PRO A 86 -0.95 -22.16 14.14
C PRO A 86 -0.46 -20.70 14.06
N MET A 87 -1.05 -19.89 13.18
CA MET A 87 -0.70 -18.47 13.05
C MET A 87 -1.15 -17.67 14.27
N ILE A 88 -2.34 -17.96 14.81
CA ILE A 88 -2.85 -17.30 16.02
C ILE A 88 -1.98 -17.68 17.21
N LYS A 89 -1.60 -18.95 17.34
CA LYS A 89 -0.70 -19.45 18.39
C LYS A 89 0.62 -18.69 18.41
N GLU A 90 1.31 -18.62 17.27
CA GLU A 90 2.58 -17.91 17.15
C GLU A 90 2.46 -16.44 17.55
N ASN A 91 1.36 -15.77 17.15
CA ASN A 91 1.09 -14.39 17.56
C ASN A 91 0.87 -14.26 19.06
N VAL A 92 0.03 -15.12 19.66
CA VAL A 92 -0.23 -15.12 21.10
C VAL A 92 1.05 -15.37 21.89
N GLU A 93 1.86 -16.36 21.50
CA GLU A 93 3.15 -16.68 22.14
C GLU A 93 4.11 -15.49 22.09
N ARG A 94 4.23 -14.85 20.91
CA ARG A 94 5.04 -13.63 20.76
C ARG A 94 4.55 -12.50 21.65
N LYS A 95 3.24 -12.28 21.75
CA LYS A 95 2.67 -11.23 22.61
C LYS A 95 2.86 -11.50 24.09
N ILE A 96 2.69 -12.76 24.53
CA ILE A 96 3.00 -13.16 25.92
C ILE A 96 4.47 -12.86 26.24
N HIS A 97 5.39 -13.25 25.35
CA HIS A 97 6.82 -12.99 25.56
C HIS A 97 7.15 -11.48 25.56
N GLN A 98 6.58 -10.72 24.63
CA GLN A 98 6.78 -9.27 24.52
C GLN A 98 6.31 -8.57 25.80
N ILE A 99 5.07 -8.81 26.21
CA ILE A 99 4.48 -8.19 27.40
C ILE A 99 5.24 -8.61 28.66
N GLY A 100 5.60 -9.90 28.80
CA GLY A 100 6.36 -10.37 29.96
C GLY A 100 7.76 -9.76 30.10
N LYS A 101 8.33 -9.22 29.01
CA LYS A 101 9.66 -8.59 29.00
C LYS A 101 9.60 -7.06 29.07
N GLU A 102 8.65 -6.46 28.35
CA GLU A 102 8.59 -5.02 28.07
C GLU A 102 7.38 -4.33 28.71
N GLY A 103 6.42 -5.11 29.22
CA GLY A 103 5.11 -4.63 29.69
C GLY A 103 4.17 -4.31 28.53
N LEU A 104 3.00 -3.76 28.87
CA LEU A 104 2.04 -3.28 27.89
C LEU A 104 2.57 -2.03 27.13
N PRO A 105 2.37 -1.96 25.80
CA PRO A 105 2.85 -0.83 25.02
C PRO A 105 2.00 0.43 25.24
N LEU A 106 2.62 1.60 25.09
CA LEU A 106 1.93 2.90 25.10
C LEU A 106 1.35 3.29 23.73
N ASP A 107 1.60 2.48 22.70
CA ASP A 107 1.12 2.67 21.34
C ASP A 107 -0.25 2.00 21.13
N GLU A 108 -1.24 2.74 20.63
CA GLU A 108 -2.62 2.24 20.43
C GLU A 108 -2.67 1.11 19.40
N ASP A 109 -1.89 1.21 18.31
CA ASP A 109 -1.88 0.21 17.25
C ASP A 109 -1.27 -1.10 17.76
N ALA A 110 -0.21 -1.03 18.57
CA ALA A 110 0.38 -2.18 19.27
C ALA A 110 -0.57 -2.79 20.32
N MET A 111 -1.37 -1.97 21.01
CA MET A 111 -2.38 -2.47 21.95
C MET A 111 -3.55 -3.15 21.22
N LYS A 112 -3.99 -2.61 20.08
CA LYS A 112 -4.99 -3.26 19.22
C LYS A 112 -4.50 -4.60 18.68
N ASP A 113 -3.22 -4.70 18.33
CA ASP A 113 -2.59 -5.96 17.90
C ASP A 113 -2.63 -7.03 19.02
N ILE A 114 -2.48 -6.63 20.29
CA ILE A 114 -2.72 -7.54 21.43
C ILE A 114 -4.20 -7.92 21.54
N ALA A 115 -5.12 -6.97 21.33
CA ALA A 115 -6.57 -7.24 21.38
C ALA A 115 -7.07 -8.18 20.27
N GLU A 116 -6.37 -8.27 19.15
CA GLU A 116 -6.62 -9.25 18.09
C GLU A 116 -6.35 -10.70 18.56
N CYS A 117 -5.52 -10.88 19.60
CA CYS A 117 -5.14 -12.18 20.17
C CYS A 117 -6.03 -12.65 21.33
N ILE A 118 -6.98 -11.83 21.81
CA ILE A 118 -7.80 -12.10 22.99
C ILE A 118 -9.28 -12.17 22.57
N PRO A 119 -10.06 -13.18 22.97
CA PRO A 119 -11.49 -13.24 22.63
C PRO A 119 -12.31 -12.07 23.22
N TYR A 120 -13.38 -11.67 22.54
CA TYR A 120 -14.21 -10.50 22.90
C TYR A 120 -14.86 -10.56 24.29
N ASP A 121 -15.06 -11.74 24.86
CA ASP A 121 -15.64 -11.87 26.20
C ASP A 121 -14.69 -11.40 27.30
N LYS A 122 -13.43 -11.11 26.97
CA LYS A 122 -12.43 -10.51 27.87
C LYS A 122 -12.33 -9.00 27.63
N SER A 123 -12.86 -8.22 28.57
CA SER A 123 -12.93 -6.75 28.45
C SER A 123 -11.66 -6.00 28.87
N THR A 124 -10.70 -6.66 29.52
CA THR A 124 -9.52 -6.01 30.12
C THR A 124 -8.67 -5.27 29.09
N ILE A 125 -8.44 -5.87 27.92
CA ILE A 125 -7.66 -5.24 26.85
C ILE A 125 -8.34 -3.98 26.29
N TYR A 126 -9.67 -3.95 26.23
CA TYR A 126 -10.41 -2.77 25.79
C TYR A 126 -10.35 -1.64 26.82
N LYS A 127 -10.26 -1.98 28.12
CA LYS A 127 -9.95 -0.98 29.16
C LYS A 127 -8.53 -0.43 28.97
N ALA A 128 -7.54 -1.27 28.67
CA ALA A 128 -6.17 -0.83 28.38
C ALA A 128 -6.12 0.15 27.20
N ILE A 129 -6.80 -0.16 26.09
CA ILE A 129 -6.93 0.74 24.93
C ILE A 129 -7.57 2.07 25.34
N PHE A 130 -8.61 2.05 26.18
CA PHE A 130 -9.27 3.27 26.64
C PHE A 130 -8.36 4.14 27.52
N ILE A 131 -7.49 3.53 28.35
CA ILE A 131 -6.50 4.24 29.16
C ILE A 131 -5.51 5.04 28.27
N LEU A 132 -5.26 4.60 27.02
CA LEU A 132 -4.42 5.33 26.06
C LEU A 132 -5.09 6.57 25.44
N SER A 133 -6.41 6.71 25.55
CA SER A 133 -7.18 7.78 24.89
C SER A 133 -6.65 9.21 25.15
N PRO A 134 -6.18 9.57 26.36
CA PRO A 134 -5.60 10.88 26.61
C PRO A 134 -4.33 11.16 25.79
N LEU A 135 -3.45 10.16 25.57
CA LEU A 135 -2.25 10.33 24.74
C LEU A 135 -2.62 10.58 23.28
N LYS A 136 -3.63 9.88 22.78
CA LYS A 136 -4.17 10.09 21.43
C LYS A 136 -4.68 11.51 21.26
N MET A 137 -5.48 12.01 22.21
CA MET A 137 -6.00 13.39 22.15
C MET A 137 -4.90 14.43 22.14
N LEU A 138 -3.82 14.19 22.89
CA LEU A 138 -2.64 15.04 22.89
C LEU A 138 -1.95 15.02 21.50
N GLN A 139 -1.77 13.83 20.91
CA GLN A 139 -1.15 13.64 19.59
C GLN A 139 -1.95 14.25 18.43
N VAL A 140 -3.28 14.16 18.45
CA VAL A 140 -4.15 14.63 17.34
C VAL A 140 -3.91 16.11 17.05
N SER A 141 -3.80 16.95 18.08
CA SER A 141 -3.58 18.39 17.89
C SER A 141 -2.24 18.70 17.21
N HIS A 142 -1.20 17.95 17.57
CA HIS A 142 0.14 18.11 16.99
C HIS A 142 0.20 17.57 15.55
N VAL A 143 -0.37 16.38 15.29
CA VAL A 143 -0.45 15.78 13.95
C VAL A 143 -1.25 16.65 12.99
N GLN A 144 -2.41 17.19 13.40
CA GLN A 144 -3.21 18.09 12.57
C GLN A 144 -2.44 19.33 12.11
N LEU A 145 -1.62 19.91 12.99
CA LEU A 145 -0.81 21.07 12.64
C LEU A 145 0.39 20.70 11.75
N GLN A 146 0.97 19.51 11.94
CA GLN A 146 1.99 18.99 11.03
C GLN A 146 1.44 18.75 9.63
N ASP A 147 0.26 18.13 9.53
CA ASP A 147 -0.44 17.90 8.27
C ASP A 147 -0.77 19.23 7.58
N GLN A 148 -1.34 20.21 8.31
CA GLN A 148 -1.61 21.54 7.77
C GLN A 148 -0.34 22.25 7.28
N ARG A 149 0.77 22.12 8.02
CA ARG A 149 2.06 22.67 7.58
C ARG A 149 2.51 22.04 6.27
N GLU A 150 2.42 20.71 6.18
CA GLU A 150 2.85 19.97 5.00
C GLU A 150 2.00 20.32 3.78
N ILE A 151 0.68 20.40 3.93
CA ILE A 151 -0.26 20.85 2.89
C ILE A 151 0.15 22.25 2.39
N HIS A 152 0.29 23.23 3.28
CA HIS A 152 0.61 24.60 2.86
C HIS A 152 2.03 24.74 2.28
N GLN A 153 3.01 23.98 2.78
CA GLN A 153 4.36 23.95 2.20
C GLN A 153 4.35 23.40 0.77
N ARG A 154 3.50 22.41 0.50
CA ARG A 154 3.32 21.85 -0.84
C ARG A 154 2.61 22.83 -1.76
N GLU A 155 1.51 23.46 -1.32
CA GLU A 155 0.82 24.51 -2.08
C GLU A 155 1.78 25.66 -2.44
N LEU A 156 2.63 26.06 -1.48
CA LEU A 156 3.63 27.10 -1.71
C LEU A 156 4.64 26.67 -2.79
N LEU A 157 5.12 25.43 -2.77
CA LEU A 157 6.02 24.89 -3.77
C LEU A 157 5.36 24.88 -5.17
N GLU A 158 4.12 24.42 -5.27
CA GLU A 158 3.39 24.36 -6.53
C GLU A 158 3.19 25.76 -7.13
N ILE A 159 2.68 26.71 -6.34
CA ILE A 159 2.42 28.08 -6.81
C ILE A 159 3.73 28.81 -7.13
N SER A 160 4.80 28.57 -6.37
CA SER A 160 6.13 29.13 -6.66
C SER A 160 6.69 28.57 -7.98
N GLU A 161 6.48 27.29 -8.26
CA GLU A 161 6.91 26.66 -9.51
C GLU A 161 6.07 27.16 -10.70
N GLN A 162 4.75 27.32 -10.53
CA GLN A 162 3.87 27.96 -11.51
C GLN A 162 4.35 29.39 -11.82
N GLN A 163 4.67 30.19 -10.80
CA GLN A 163 5.21 31.54 -10.98
C GLN A 163 6.54 31.53 -11.73
N ARG A 164 7.44 30.58 -11.42
CA ARG A 164 8.73 30.40 -12.11
C ARG A 164 8.55 30.05 -13.58
N LEU A 165 7.55 29.24 -13.90
CA LEU A 165 7.25 28.78 -15.25
C LEU A 165 6.37 29.76 -16.04
N GLY A 166 5.80 30.78 -15.38
CA GLY A 166 4.98 31.79 -16.02
C GLY A 166 3.51 31.37 -16.21
N PHE A 167 2.98 30.53 -15.32
CA PHE A 167 1.63 29.99 -15.39
C PHE A 167 0.79 30.35 -14.16
N ILE A 168 -0.53 30.28 -14.32
CA ILE A 168 -1.52 30.33 -13.24
C ILE A 168 -2.54 29.20 -13.43
N LYS A 169 -2.82 28.46 -12.35
CA LYS A 169 -3.83 27.39 -12.31
C LYS A 169 -5.14 27.94 -11.75
N LYS A 170 -6.24 27.80 -12.49
CA LYS A 170 -7.61 28.11 -12.02
C LYS A 170 -8.46 26.85 -12.13
N GLY A 171 -8.66 26.16 -11.01
CA GLY A 171 -9.28 24.84 -10.99
C GLY A 171 -8.43 23.82 -11.75
N THR A 172 -8.98 23.20 -12.78
CA THR A 172 -8.27 22.21 -13.64
C THR A 172 -7.55 22.85 -14.83
N ILE A 173 -7.66 24.16 -15.04
CA ILE A 173 -7.12 24.85 -16.21
C ILE A 173 -5.82 25.57 -15.82
N VAL A 174 -4.72 25.21 -16.49
CA VAL A 174 -3.44 25.92 -16.41
C VAL A 174 -3.33 26.84 -17.62
N LYS A 175 -3.04 28.12 -17.40
CA LYS A 175 -2.85 29.11 -18.47
C LYS A 175 -1.62 29.96 -18.23
N SER A 176 -1.09 30.59 -19.28
CA SER A 176 -0.01 31.57 -19.16
C SER A 176 -0.45 32.78 -18.35
N LEU A 177 0.50 33.35 -17.61
CA LEU A 177 0.33 34.63 -16.91
C LEU A 177 0.31 35.76 -17.94
N ASP A 178 -0.87 36.27 -18.24
CA ASP A 178 -1.06 37.21 -19.36
C ASP A 178 -1.05 38.67 -18.88
N ASN A 179 -1.37 38.96 -17.61
CA ASN A 179 -1.47 40.32 -17.11
C ASN A 179 -0.84 40.56 -15.73
N GLU A 180 -0.61 41.83 -15.40
CA GLU A 180 0.04 42.26 -14.16
C GLU A 180 -0.83 42.02 -12.91
N ALA A 181 -2.15 42.01 -13.07
CA ALA A 181 -3.08 41.69 -12.00
C ALA A 181 -2.98 40.23 -11.54
N GLU A 182 -2.83 39.28 -12.47
CA GLU A 182 -2.64 37.86 -12.17
C GLU A 182 -1.28 37.57 -11.52
N ARG A 183 -0.22 38.29 -11.93
CA ARG A 183 1.08 38.21 -11.23
C ARG A 183 0.98 38.70 -9.80
N LYS A 184 0.21 39.77 -9.58
CA LYS A 184 -0.04 40.31 -8.24
C LYS A 184 -0.89 39.37 -7.40
N GLU A 185 -1.94 38.76 -7.97
CA GLU A 185 -2.78 37.73 -7.34
C GLU A 185 -1.91 36.55 -6.85
N GLN A 186 -1.06 35.99 -7.72
CA GLN A 186 -0.19 34.88 -7.37
C GLN A 186 0.89 35.26 -6.32
N ALA A 187 1.45 36.48 -6.40
CA ALA A 187 2.39 36.96 -5.39
C ALA A 187 1.73 37.19 -4.03
N GLU A 188 0.48 37.65 -4.00
CA GLU A 188 -0.31 37.79 -2.78
C GLU A 188 -0.64 36.42 -2.17
N GLU A 189 -0.96 35.42 -2.99
CA GLU A 189 -1.23 34.04 -2.55
C GLU A 189 0.02 33.38 -1.94
N ILE A 190 1.18 33.49 -2.61
CA ILE A 190 2.49 33.05 -2.07
C ILE A 190 2.78 33.73 -0.73
N SER A 191 2.51 35.03 -0.61
CA SER A 191 2.72 35.79 0.63
C SER A 191 1.80 35.29 1.76
N ARG A 192 0.52 35.02 1.46
CA ARG A 192 -0.44 34.46 2.41
C ARG A 192 -0.01 33.07 2.90
N LEU A 193 0.40 32.17 2.00
CA LEU A 193 0.87 30.83 2.35
C LEU A 193 2.13 30.88 3.21
N ASN A 194 3.11 31.71 2.86
CA ASN A 194 4.31 31.91 3.68
C ASN A 194 3.97 32.41 5.10
N LYS A 195 3.04 33.36 5.21
CA LYS A 195 2.56 33.84 6.51
C LYS A 195 1.90 32.72 7.31
N ARG A 196 1.03 31.92 6.68
CA ARG A 196 0.34 30.80 7.31
C ARG A 196 1.30 29.71 7.78
N ILE A 197 2.27 29.33 6.95
CA ILE A 197 3.34 28.38 7.31
C ILE A 197 4.15 28.91 8.50
N THR A 198 4.43 30.22 8.54
CA THR A 198 5.16 30.85 9.65
C THR A 198 4.35 30.81 10.95
N GLU A 199 3.04 31.10 10.88
CA GLU A 199 2.11 30.99 12.01
C GLU A 199 2.03 29.56 12.53
N ILE A 200 1.81 28.57 11.65
CA ILE A 200 1.77 27.15 12.01
C ILE A 200 3.10 26.69 12.62
N ASN A 201 4.25 27.11 12.07
CA ASN A 201 5.55 26.79 12.66
C ASN A 201 5.75 27.40 14.05
N LYS A 202 5.14 28.56 14.33
CA LYS A 202 5.16 29.17 15.66
C LYS A 202 4.25 28.41 16.62
N GLU A 203 3.04 28.06 16.19
CA GLU A 203 2.08 27.24 16.95
C GLU A 203 2.67 25.86 17.27
N LEU A 204 3.28 25.18 16.28
CA LEU A 204 3.99 23.91 16.48
C LEU A 204 5.10 24.06 17.54
N LYS A 205 5.95 25.11 17.47
CA LYS A 205 6.99 25.34 18.49
C LYS A 205 6.43 25.60 19.89
N GLU A 206 5.27 26.24 20.00
CA GLU A 206 4.61 26.49 21.29
C GLU A 206 3.96 25.21 21.84
N ILE A 207 3.38 24.40 20.95
CA ILE A 207 2.83 23.08 21.28
C ILE A 207 3.94 22.14 21.67
N ASP A 208 5.01 21.97 20.89
CA ASP A 208 6.16 21.10 21.22
C ASP A 208 6.70 21.33 22.63
N LYS A 209 6.78 22.61 23.05
CA LYS A 209 7.25 22.99 24.38
C LYS A 209 6.31 22.57 25.52
N LYS A 210 5.00 22.62 25.30
CA LYS A 210 3.99 22.19 26.29
C LYS A 210 3.75 20.68 26.24
N TYR A 211 3.72 20.16 25.02
CA TYR A 211 3.47 18.78 24.63
C TYR A 211 4.49 17.84 25.28
N HIS A 212 5.80 18.08 25.17
CA HIS A 212 6.77 17.13 25.74
C HIS A 212 6.69 16.97 27.26
N ALA A 213 6.43 18.06 27.99
CA ALA A 213 6.29 17.99 29.45
C ALA A 213 4.99 17.30 29.88
N GLU A 214 3.89 17.59 29.18
CA GLU A 214 2.59 16.95 29.42
C GLU A 214 2.58 15.49 28.98
N GLU A 215 3.24 15.17 27.87
CA GLU A 215 3.36 13.82 27.30
C GLU A 215 4.11 12.89 28.25
N GLU A 216 5.28 13.28 28.76
CA GLU A 216 6.05 12.42 29.67
C GLU A 216 5.32 12.17 31.00
N LEU A 217 4.67 13.21 31.54
CA LEU A 217 3.83 13.06 32.73
C LEU A 217 2.64 12.13 32.48
N LEU A 218 1.99 12.26 31.31
CA LEU A 218 0.85 11.47 30.93
C LEU A 218 1.23 10.01 30.65
N LYS A 219 2.34 9.77 29.93
CA LYS A 219 2.93 8.44 29.71
C LYS A 219 3.21 7.74 31.03
N SER A 220 3.82 8.43 32.00
CA SER A 220 4.11 7.84 33.32
C SER A 220 2.84 7.47 34.10
N LYS A 221 1.79 8.29 34.03
CA LYS A 221 0.50 7.98 34.67
C LYS A 221 -0.18 6.79 34.01
N ILE A 222 -0.26 6.80 32.69
CA ILE A 222 -0.84 5.72 31.89
C ILE A 222 -0.09 4.42 32.11
N GLN A 223 1.24 4.44 32.11
CA GLN A 223 2.04 3.25 32.36
C GLN A 223 1.69 2.62 33.71
N LYS A 224 1.55 3.40 34.78
CA LYS A 224 1.15 2.87 36.09
C LYS A 224 -0.25 2.23 36.07
N GLU A 225 -1.18 2.81 35.32
CA GLU A 225 -2.51 2.22 35.15
C GLU A 225 -2.45 0.92 34.33
N LEU A 226 -1.63 0.88 33.27
CA LEU A 226 -1.39 -0.32 32.47
C LEU A 226 -0.72 -1.43 33.29
N ASP A 227 0.28 -1.09 34.11
CA ASP A 227 0.98 -2.03 35.00
C ASP A 227 0.00 -2.72 35.96
N SER A 228 -1.09 -2.03 36.36
CA SER A 228 -2.12 -2.59 37.25
C SER A 228 -3.03 -3.63 36.59
N ILE A 229 -3.06 -3.70 35.26
CA ILE A 229 -3.90 -4.63 34.47
C ILE A 229 -3.07 -5.62 33.64
N ASP A 230 -1.74 -5.47 33.65
CA ASP A 230 -0.78 -6.28 32.88
C ASP A 230 -0.93 -7.78 33.17
N GLU A 231 -0.94 -8.16 34.46
CA GLU A 231 -1.10 -9.56 34.88
C GLU A 231 -2.41 -10.18 34.39
N GLN A 232 -3.50 -9.40 34.36
CA GLN A 232 -4.80 -9.87 33.90
C GLN A 232 -4.83 -10.08 32.38
N ILE A 233 -4.16 -9.22 31.61
CA ILE A 233 -4.02 -9.39 30.15
C ILE A 233 -3.15 -10.60 29.84
N LEU A 234 -2.04 -10.79 30.55
CA LEU A 234 -1.21 -12.00 30.44
C LEU A 234 -2.01 -13.26 30.79
N LEU A 235 -2.86 -13.22 31.82
CA LEU A 235 -3.74 -14.34 32.14
C LEU A 235 -4.73 -14.64 31.00
N ASP A 236 -5.36 -13.61 30.42
CA ASP A 236 -6.29 -13.76 29.30
C ASP A 236 -5.60 -14.35 28.04
N LEU A 237 -4.37 -13.93 27.75
CA LEU A 237 -3.55 -14.47 26.67
C LEU A 237 -3.15 -15.94 26.93
N ASN A 238 -2.72 -16.27 28.15
CA ASN A 238 -2.36 -17.65 28.50
C ASN A 238 -3.57 -18.60 28.44
N GLN A 239 -4.76 -18.14 28.85
CA GLN A 239 -5.99 -18.90 28.70
C GLN A 239 -6.35 -19.12 27.22
N THR A 240 -6.12 -18.11 26.39
CA THR A 240 -6.31 -18.21 24.93
C THR A 240 -5.32 -19.22 24.33
N LEU A 241 -4.05 -19.16 24.72
CA LEU A 241 -3.02 -20.10 24.29
C LEU A 241 -3.35 -21.54 24.70
N ALA A 242 -3.87 -21.74 25.92
CA ALA A 242 -4.28 -23.06 26.40
C ALA A 242 -5.40 -23.67 25.53
N LEU A 243 -6.44 -22.88 25.24
CA LEU A 243 -7.53 -23.30 24.34
C LEU A 243 -7.01 -23.67 22.94
N ILE A 244 -6.10 -22.85 22.39
CA ILE A 244 -5.52 -23.11 21.06
C ILE A 244 -4.68 -24.40 21.07
N ASN A 245 -3.83 -24.59 22.09
CA ASN A 245 -3.02 -25.80 22.21
C ASN A 245 -3.89 -27.05 22.37
N GLU A 246 -4.90 -27.02 23.23
CA GLU A 246 -5.81 -28.15 23.39
C GLU A 246 -6.53 -28.52 22.08
N THR A 247 -6.99 -27.51 21.33
CA THR A 247 -7.63 -27.72 20.02
C THR A 247 -6.66 -28.32 19.00
N LEU A 248 -5.44 -27.79 18.93
CA LEU A 248 -4.40 -28.27 18.01
C LEU A 248 -3.90 -29.67 18.36
N ASP A 249 -3.64 -29.94 19.65
CA ASP A 249 -3.10 -31.21 20.12
C ASP A 249 -4.14 -32.33 19.98
N SER A 250 -5.40 -32.05 20.34
CA SER A 250 -6.49 -33.01 20.20
C SER A 250 -6.91 -33.22 18.75
N HIS A 251 -6.61 -32.30 17.83
CA HIS A 251 -7.13 -32.26 16.46
C HIS A 251 -8.67 -32.27 16.40
N HIS A 252 -9.34 -31.75 17.44
CA HIS A 252 -10.81 -31.69 17.51
C HIS A 252 -11.27 -30.28 17.88
N ILE A 253 -12.36 -29.84 17.25
CA ILE A 253 -13.04 -28.59 17.60
C ILE A 253 -13.73 -28.77 18.97
N PRO A 254 -13.62 -27.79 19.90
CA PRO A 254 -14.26 -27.86 21.20
C PRO A 254 -15.77 -28.10 21.10
N SER A 255 -16.28 -29.04 21.91
CA SER A 255 -17.72 -29.30 22.03
C SER A 255 -18.40 -28.34 23.00
N ASP A 256 -17.66 -27.70 23.91
CA ASP A 256 -18.18 -26.66 24.79
C ASP A 256 -18.56 -25.41 23.98
N GLU A 257 -19.78 -24.91 24.19
CA GLU A 257 -20.32 -23.79 23.41
C GLU A 257 -19.55 -22.49 23.65
N LYS A 258 -19.03 -22.26 24.87
CA LYS A 258 -18.29 -21.03 25.19
C LYS A 258 -16.91 -21.05 24.55
N GLU A 259 -16.22 -22.18 24.62
CA GLU A 259 -14.92 -22.38 23.98
C GLU A 259 -15.03 -22.31 22.45
N LEU A 260 -16.05 -22.96 21.87
CA LEU A 260 -16.33 -22.85 20.44
C LEU A 260 -16.60 -21.40 20.02
N LYS A 261 -17.35 -20.64 20.82
CA LYS A 261 -17.60 -19.22 20.57
C LYS A 261 -16.32 -18.39 20.60
N ARG A 262 -15.43 -18.64 21.58
CA ARG A 262 -14.11 -17.99 21.65
C ARG A 262 -13.24 -18.34 20.45
N LEU A 263 -13.24 -19.60 20.03
CA LEU A 263 -12.49 -20.04 18.87
C LEU A 263 -12.99 -19.36 17.59
N LYS A 264 -14.31 -19.34 17.37
CA LYS A 264 -14.92 -18.61 16.24
C LYS A 264 -14.56 -17.14 16.24
N ASP A 265 -14.50 -16.51 17.41
CA ASP A 265 -14.08 -15.11 17.54
C ASP A 265 -12.62 -14.89 17.12
N LEU A 266 -11.70 -15.76 17.55
CA LEU A 266 -10.30 -15.70 17.16
C LEU A 266 -10.10 -15.88 15.64
N ILE A 267 -10.81 -16.84 15.04
CA ILE A 267 -10.80 -17.04 13.58
C ILE A 267 -11.33 -15.81 12.85
N TRP A 268 -12.46 -15.25 13.31
CA TRP A 268 -13.03 -14.02 12.75
C TRP A 268 -12.06 -12.84 12.84
N LYS A 269 -11.42 -12.60 13.99
CA LYS A 269 -10.40 -11.55 14.16
C LYS A 269 -9.24 -11.74 13.19
N ARG A 270 -8.80 -12.98 13.00
CA ARG A 270 -7.72 -13.31 12.07
C ARG A 270 -8.13 -13.08 10.61
N GLN A 271 -9.37 -13.38 10.23
CA GLN A 271 -9.90 -13.05 8.91
C GLN A 271 -9.99 -11.54 8.69
N PHE A 272 -10.47 -10.78 9.68
CA PHE A 272 -10.50 -9.33 9.60
C PHE A 272 -9.10 -8.74 9.41
N ARG A 273 -8.10 -9.27 10.13
CA ARG A 273 -6.69 -8.90 9.93
C ARG A 273 -6.18 -9.30 8.55
N GLY A 274 -6.48 -10.51 8.10
CA GLY A 274 -6.14 -10.97 6.75
C GLY A 274 -6.68 -10.03 5.68
N LEU A 275 -7.91 -9.54 5.83
CA LEU A 275 -8.50 -8.59 4.89
C LEU A 275 -7.78 -7.23 4.86
N LYS A 276 -7.27 -6.75 6.00
CA LYS A 276 -6.39 -5.55 6.05
C LYS A 276 -5.14 -5.78 5.20
N ASP A 277 -4.49 -6.92 5.39
CA ASP A 277 -3.25 -7.24 4.67
C ASP A 277 -3.51 -7.41 3.17
N LEU A 278 -4.65 -7.98 2.77
CA LEU A 278 -5.08 -8.11 1.37
C LEU A 278 -5.40 -6.76 0.73
N ALA A 279 -6.25 -5.95 1.36
CA ALA A 279 -6.61 -4.63 0.85
C ALA A 279 -5.39 -3.72 0.71
N ASN A 280 -4.48 -3.80 1.66
CA ASN A 280 -3.20 -3.09 1.60
C ASN A 280 -2.30 -3.62 0.47
N HIS A 281 -2.29 -4.94 0.22
CA HIS A 281 -1.56 -5.48 -0.92
C HIS A 281 -2.12 -4.96 -2.25
N CYS A 282 -3.46 -4.97 -2.42
CA CYS A 282 -4.10 -4.41 -3.61
C CYS A 282 -3.69 -2.93 -3.79
N LEU A 283 -3.86 -2.10 -2.76
CA LEU A 283 -3.44 -0.70 -2.77
C LEU A 283 -1.99 -0.51 -3.26
N VAL A 284 -1.05 -1.30 -2.73
CA VAL A 284 0.35 -1.21 -3.12
C VAL A 284 0.57 -1.65 -4.56
N VAL A 285 -0.14 -2.66 -5.05
CA VAL A 285 -0.03 -3.12 -6.44
C VAL A 285 -0.50 -2.04 -7.42
N GLU A 286 -1.68 -1.44 -7.21
CA GLU A 286 -2.19 -0.32 -8.03
C GLU A 286 -1.18 0.85 -8.06
N GLN A 287 -0.56 1.17 -6.92
CA GLN A 287 0.45 2.23 -6.87
C GLN A 287 1.73 1.89 -7.63
N THR A 288 2.12 0.61 -7.71
CA THR A 288 3.37 0.18 -8.34
C THR A 288 3.36 0.31 -9.87
N ALA A 289 2.17 0.33 -10.50
CA ALA A 289 1.97 0.56 -11.93
C ALA A 289 2.26 2.01 -12.35
N ILE A 290 2.00 2.99 -11.47
CA ILE A 290 2.04 4.42 -11.78
C ILE A 290 3.46 4.90 -12.15
N ALA A 291 4.47 4.45 -11.41
CA ALA A 291 5.86 4.86 -11.62
C ALA A 291 6.44 4.46 -12.99
N PRO A 292 6.35 3.18 -13.45
CA PRO A 292 6.80 2.79 -14.78
C PRO A 292 6.06 3.54 -15.90
N LEU A 293 4.75 3.75 -15.77
CA LEU A 293 3.94 4.47 -16.76
C LEU A 293 4.34 5.96 -16.84
N SER A 294 4.56 6.60 -15.69
CA SER A 294 5.02 8.00 -15.62
C SER A 294 6.36 8.19 -16.31
N MET A 295 7.29 7.24 -16.12
CA MET A 295 8.56 7.25 -16.84
C MET A 295 8.38 7.05 -18.34
N GLY A 296 7.44 6.19 -18.75
CA GLY A 296 7.01 6.06 -20.14
C GLY A 296 6.61 7.39 -20.76
N ILE A 297 5.76 8.18 -20.09
CA ILE A 297 5.35 9.52 -20.56
C ILE A 297 6.56 10.42 -20.81
N ILE A 298 7.54 10.43 -19.89
CA ILE A 298 8.75 11.26 -20.02
C ILE A 298 9.62 10.83 -21.20
N HIS A 299 9.75 9.53 -21.45
CA HIS A 299 10.62 9.00 -22.51
C HIS A 299 9.98 9.05 -23.90
N TYR A 300 8.66 8.88 -23.98
CA TYR A 300 7.92 8.78 -25.25
C TYR A 300 7.22 10.08 -25.66
N LYS A 301 7.82 11.24 -25.35
CA LYS A 301 7.31 12.60 -25.65
C LYS A 301 6.92 12.90 -27.10
N ARG A 302 7.27 12.03 -28.05
CA ARG A 302 6.93 12.18 -29.47
C ARG A 302 5.76 11.30 -29.92
N TYR A 303 5.24 10.46 -29.02
CA TYR A 303 4.12 9.55 -29.28
C TYR A 303 2.91 10.00 -28.49
N ARG A 304 2.20 11.00 -29.01
CA ARG A 304 1.08 11.66 -28.31
C ARG A 304 0.01 10.66 -27.86
N GLU A 305 -0.39 9.75 -28.74
CA GLU A 305 -1.42 8.73 -28.44
C GLU A 305 -0.99 7.79 -27.31
N ILE A 306 0.30 7.41 -27.27
CA ILE A 306 0.86 6.58 -26.19
C ILE A 306 0.91 7.35 -24.87
N GLN A 307 1.24 8.64 -24.91
CA GLN A 307 1.22 9.48 -23.71
C GLN A 307 -0.19 9.69 -23.17
N GLU A 308 -1.16 9.95 -24.04
CA GLU A 308 -2.57 10.08 -23.66
C GLU A 308 -3.06 8.77 -23.02
N ALA A 309 -2.76 7.62 -23.63
CA ALA A 309 -3.11 6.31 -23.09
C ALA A 309 -2.45 6.03 -21.72
N MET A 310 -1.15 6.29 -21.57
CA MET A 310 -0.45 6.17 -20.27
C MET A 310 -1.01 7.11 -19.21
N THR A 311 -1.42 8.32 -19.60
CA THR A 311 -2.00 9.29 -18.67
C THR A 311 -3.38 8.85 -18.20
N THR A 312 -4.23 8.35 -19.10
CA THR A 312 -5.52 7.76 -18.73
C THR A 312 -5.33 6.57 -17.80
N PHE A 313 -4.36 5.70 -18.10
CA PHE A 313 -4.01 4.56 -17.27
C PHE A 313 -3.63 5.00 -15.85
N ILE A 314 -2.68 5.92 -15.70
CA ILE A 314 -2.26 6.42 -14.38
C ILE A 314 -3.43 7.03 -13.59
N ASN A 315 -4.39 7.66 -14.26
CA ASN A 315 -5.60 8.17 -13.61
C ASN A 315 -6.51 7.04 -13.09
N ASP A 316 -6.60 5.93 -13.80
CA ASP A 316 -7.39 4.77 -13.39
C ASP A 316 -6.70 4.06 -12.20
N GLU A 317 -5.40 3.82 -12.23
CA GLU A 317 -4.64 3.29 -11.08
C GLU A 317 -4.77 4.14 -9.82
N ALA A 318 -4.76 5.47 -10.00
CA ALA A 318 -4.95 6.39 -8.90
C ALA A 318 -6.36 6.31 -8.31
N LYS A 319 -7.38 6.04 -9.13
CA LYS A 319 -8.74 5.75 -8.67
C LYS A 319 -8.82 4.45 -7.90
N HIS A 320 -8.23 3.38 -8.40
CA HIS A 320 -8.21 2.08 -7.70
C HIS A 320 -7.52 2.22 -6.33
N SER A 321 -6.37 2.89 -6.30
CA SER A 321 -5.65 3.22 -5.08
C SER A 321 -6.52 4.00 -4.08
N ALA A 322 -7.25 5.01 -4.55
CA ALA A 322 -8.18 5.78 -3.71
C ALA A 322 -9.28 4.91 -3.10
N ILE A 323 -9.86 3.98 -3.90
CA ILE A 323 -10.91 3.06 -3.44
C ILE A 323 -10.37 2.14 -2.34
N PHE A 324 -9.20 1.51 -2.53
CA PHE A 324 -8.62 0.63 -1.51
C PHE A 324 -8.17 1.38 -0.25
N ARG A 325 -7.65 2.61 -0.40
CA ARG A 325 -7.32 3.47 0.75
C ARG A 325 -8.57 3.81 1.55
N ARG A 326 -9.66 4.19 0.87
CA ARG A 326 -10.96 4.43 1.51
C ARG A 326 -11.48 3.18 2.23
N PHE A 327 -11.38 2.02 1.60
CA PHE A 327 -11.77 0.75 2.23
C PHE A 327 -10.95 0.46 3.50
N LEU A 328 -9.63 0.63 3.46
CA LEU A 328 -8.76 0.47 4.64
C LEU A 328 -9.16 1.42 5.77
N VAL A 329 -9.38 2.70 5.47
CA VAL A 329 -9.66 3.72 6.49
C VAL A 329 -11.09 3.61 7.03
N GLU A 330 -12.09 3.59 6.16
CA GLU A 330 -13.52 3.63 6.54
C GLU A 330 -14.08 2.28 6.99
N LYS A 331 -13.52 1.17 6.51
CA LYS A 331 -14.08 -0.18 6.76
C LYS A 331 -13.22 -1.06 7.64
N LEU A 332 -11.91 -0.84 7.65
CA LEU A 332 -10.99 -1.67 8.41
C LEU A 332 -10.27 -0.92 9.54
N GLU A 333 -10.48 0.40 9.66
CA GLU A 333 -9.78 1.29 10.60
C GLU A 333 -8.24 1.12 10.53
N ALA A 334 -7.73 0.85 9.33
CA ALA A 334 -6.33 0.55 9.08
C ALA A 334 -5.64 1.69 8.35
N LYS A 335 -4.38 1.95 8.70
CA LYS A 335 -3.50 2.85 7.95
C LYS A 335 -2.90 2.10 6.77
N GLU A 336 -2.68 2.82 5.68
CA GLU A 336 -1.86 2.33 4.57
C GLU A 336 -0.46 1.96 5.09
N TYR A 337 0.02 0.79 4.70
CA TYR A 337 1.32 0.27 5.05
C TYR A 337 2.10 -0.09 3.78
N VAL A 338 3.13 0.69 3.47
CA VAL A 338 4.06 0.35 2.40
C VAL A 338 5.38 -0.05 3.02
N SER A 339 5.82 -1.29 2.79
CA SER A 339 7.07 -1.77 3.37
C SER A 339 8.27 -0.99 2.82
N ASP A 340 9.25 -0.69 3.69
CA ASP A 340 10.49 -0.01 3.31
C ASP A 340 11.24 -0.73 2.17
N ILE A 341 11.12 -2.05 2.07
CA ILE A 341 11.74 -2.85 1.02
C ILE A 341 11.09 -2.53 -0.32
N LEU A 342 9.76 -2.39 -0.37
CA LEU A 342 9.02 -2.00 -1.56
C LEU A 342 9.32 -0.56 -1.95
N ILE A 343 9.40 0.37 -1.00
CA ILE A 343 9.79 1.77 -1.26
C ILE A 343 11.19 1.83 -1.89
N LYS A 344 12.18 1.20 -1.24
CA LYS A 344 13.57 1.13 -1.76
C LYS A 344 13.65 0.40 -3.10
N GLY A 345 12.80 -0.60 -3.32
CA GLY A 345 12.67 -1.34 -4.57
C GLY A 345 12.13 -0.45 -5.70
N ALA A 346 11.05 0.29 -5.43
CA ALA A 346 10.46 1.26 -6.34
C ALA A 346 11.45 2.36 -6.72
N ASP A 347 12.20 2.92 -5.77
CA ASP A 347 13.23 3.94 -6.05
C ASP A 347 14.33 3.43 -6.98
N ARG A 348 14.86 2.22 -6.71
CA ARG A 348 15.86 1.57 -7.56
C ARG A 348 15.30 1.29 -8.95
N TYR A 349 14.05 0.88 -9.01
CA TYR A 349 13.37 0.58 -10.24
C TYR A 349 13.15 1.85 -11.08
N MET A 350 12.67 2.93 -10.48
CA MET A 350 12.52 4.23 -11.12
C MET A 350 13.85 4.75 -11.64
N TRP A 351 14.92 4.56 -10.88
CA TRP A 351 16.27 4.87 -11.35
C TRP A 351 16.64 4.05 -12.60
N LEU A 352 16.40 2.74 -12.62
CA LEU A 352 16.66 1.89 -13.79
C LEU A 352 15.80 2.28 -15.00
N ALA A 353 14.52 2.60 -14.79
CA ALA A 353 13.58 2.98 -15.85
C ALA A 353 14.01 4.28 -16.57
N ARG A 354 14.70 5.21 -15.87
CA ARG A 354 15.29 6.42 -16.49
C ARG A 354 16.35 6.13 -17.54
N PHE A 355 17.07 5.01 -17.41
CA PHE A 355 18.13 4.63 -18.34
C PHE A 355 17.71 3.53 -19.31
N MET A 356 16.72 2.72 -18.94
CA MET A 356 16.20 1.61 -19.73
C MET A 356 14.65 1.62 -19.74
N PRO A 357 14.03 2.48 -20.58
CA PRO A 357 12.57 2.61 -20.65
C PRO A 357 11.85 1.31 -21.03
N ALA A 358 12.51 0.42 -21.77
CA ALA A 358 12.00 -0.91 -22.10
C ALA A 358 11.85 -1.84 -20.89
N THR A 359 12.75 -1.72 -19.90
CA THR A 359 12.59 -2.41 -18.61
C THR A 359 11.41 -1.81 -17.84
N GLY A 360 11.28 -0.48 -17.91
CA GLY A 360 10.12 0.33 -17.53
C GLY A 360 8.77 -0.30 -17.91
N MET A 361 8.59 -0.42 -19.21
CA MET A 361 7.35 -0.94 -19.81
C MET A 361 7.16 -2.44 -19.59
N PHE A 362 8.25 -3.22 -19.53
CA PHE A 362 8.14 -4.65 -19.28
C PHE A 362 7.69 -4.96 -17.86
N LEU A 363 8.10 -4.17 -16.85
CA LEU A 363 7.55 -4.34 -15.51
C LEU A 363 6.07 -4.00 -15.46
N ALA A 364 5.62 -2.93 -16.14
CA ALA A 364 4.20 -2.60 -16.17
C ALA A 364 3.39 -3.83 -16.63
N VAL A 365 3.78 -4.47 -17.75
CA VAL A 365 3.15 -5.73 -18.21
C VAL A 365 3.08 -6.81 -17.12
N ILE A 366 4.09 -6.93 -16.26
CA ILE A 366 4.14 -7.92 -15.17
C ILE A 366 3.24 -7.49 -13.99
N VAL A 367 3.33 -6.24 -13.57
CA VAL A 367 2.59 -5.72 -12.41
C VAL A 367 1.08 -5.72 -12.69
N GLU A 368 0.67 -5.26 -13.88
CA GLU A 368 -0.74 -5.25 -14.28
C GLU A 368 -1.36 -6.64 -14.25
N VAL A 369 -0.71 -7.63 -14.86
CA VAL A 369 -1.29 -8.98 -14.88
C VAL A 369 -1.34 -9.59 -13.49
N ILE A 370 -0.37 -9.27 -12.63
CA ILE A 370 -0.39 -9.71 -11.24
C ILE A 370 -1.56 -9.06 -10.50
N GLY A 371 -1.71 -7.73 -10.54
CA GLY A 371 -2.82 -6.98 -9.93
C GLY A 371 -4.17 -7.48 -10.42
N ALA A 372 -4.36 -7.53 -11.74
CA ALA A 372 -5.57 -8.05 -12.37
C ALA A 372 -5.93 -9.48 -11.91
N SER A 373 -4.95 -10.38 -11.81
CA SER A 373 -5.16 -11.76 -11.36
C SER A 373 -5.52 -11.83 -9.88
N TYR A 374 -4.94 -10.96 -9.07
CA TYR A 374 -5.27 -10.82 -7.65
C TYR A 374 -6.74 -10.41 -7.47
N LEU A 375 -7.16 -9.37 -8.18
CA LEU A 375 -8.52 -8.87 -8.11
C LEU A 375 -9.53 -9.85 -8.72
N GLU A 376 -9.17 -10.52 -9.83
CA GLU A 376 -9.99 -11.59 -10.40
C GLU A 376 -10.22 -12.70 -9.38
N PHE A 377 -9.16 -13.18 -8.72
CA PHE A 377 -9.26 -14.24 -7.72
C PHE A 377 -10.17 -13.87 -6.55
N PHE A 378 -10.04 -12.64 -6.02
CA PHE A 378 -10.86 -12.19 -4.88
C PHE A 378 -12.25 -11.68 -5.25
N SER A 379 -12.60 -11.63 -6.54
CA SER A 379 -13.97 -11.38 -6.96
C SER A 379 -14.90 -12.59 -6.73
N ASP A 380 -14.34 -13.80 -6.57
CA ASP A 380 -15.12 -15.03 -6.33
C ASP A 380 -15.48 -15.17 -4.83
N GLU A 381 -16.77 -15.46 -4.58
CA GLU A 381 -17.32 -15.78 -3.26
C GLU A 381 -16.63 -16.97 -2.58
N LYS A 382 -16.11 -17.92 -3.35
CA LYS A 382 -15.36 -19.07 -2.81
C LYS A 382 -14.05 -18.66 -2.14
N HIS A 383 -13.52 -17.50 -2.48
CA HIS A 383 -12.18 -17.05 -2.07
C HIS A 383 -12.23 -15.84 -1.15
N MET A 384 -13.31 -15.05 -1.23
CA MET A 384 -13.54 -13.89 -0.37
C MET A 384 -14.98 -13.86 0.14
N PRO A 385 -15.20 -14.01 1.46
CA PRO A 385 -16.55 -13.93 2.02
C PRO A 385 -17.09 -12.49 2.16
N ASP A 386 -16.24 -11.46 2.20
CA ASP A 386 -16.69 -10.07 2.33
C ASP A 386 -17.27 -9.53 1.01
N LYS A 387 -18.54 -9.14 1.03
CA LYS A 387 -19.29 -8.70 -0.16
C LYS A 387 -18.74 -7.40 -0.75
N LEU A 388 -18.44 -6.39 0.08
CA LEU A 388 -17.94 -5.10 -0.39
C LEU A 388 -16.56 -5.25 -1.04
N PHE A 389 -15.64 -5.97 -0.43
CA PHE A 389 -14.32 -6.22 -1.01
C PHE A 389 -14.42 -6.97 -2.34
N ARG A 390 -15.30 -7.98 -2.43
CA ARG A 390 -15.59 -8.68 -3.69
C ARG A 390 -16.10 -7.74 -4.77
N GLU A 391 -17.09 -6.91 -4.46
CA GLU A 391 -17.68 -5.96 -5.41
C GLU A 391 -16.62 -4.99 -5.96
N ILE A 392 -15.73 -4.50 -5.07
CA ILE A 392 -14.59 -3.66 -5.46
C ILE A 392 -13.67 -4.41 -6.41
N CYS A 393 -13.21 -5.61 -6.02
CA CYS A 393 -12.31 -6.43 -6.82
C CYS A 393 -12.91 -6.80 -8.18
N GLN A 394 -14.19 -7.20 -8.19
CA GLN A 394 -14.93 -7.56 -9.39
C GLN A 394 -15.04 -6.38 -10.36
N THR A 395 -15.41 -5.20 -9.83
CA THR A 395 -15.61 -4.00 -10.66
C THR A 395 -14.30 -3.58 -11.30
N ILE A 396 -13.23 -3.44 -10.51
CA ILE A 396 -11.90 -3.03 -11.00
C ILE A 396 -11.36 -4.08 -11.99
N SER A 397 -11.39 -5.37 -11.62
CA SER A 397 -10.90 -6.45 -12.48
C SER A 397 -11.62 -6.54 -13.82
N MET A 398 -12.96 -6.39 -13.83
CA MET A 398 -13.75 -6.56 -15.04
C MET A 398 -13.77 -5.33 -15.94
N GLN A 399 -13.76 -4.12 -15.37
CA GLN A 399 -13.95 -2.88 -16.13
C GLN A 399 -12.62 -2.26 -16.58
N ASP A 400 -11.61 -2.26 -15.71
CA ASP A 400 -10.38 -1.51 -15.91
C ASP A 400 -9.19 -2.44 -16.20
N GLU A 401 -8.94 -3.42 -15.34
CA GLU A 401 -7.73 -4.26 -15.42
C GLU A 401 -7.57 -5.04 -16.73
N LYS A 402 -8.68 -5.52 -17.30
CA LYS A 402 -8.64 -6.20 -18.62
C LYS A 402 -8.12 -5.27 -19.72
N ARG A 403 -8.58 -4.01 -19.70
CA ARG A 403 -8.19 -2.97 -20.66
C ARG A 403 -6.74 -2.54 -20.41
N HIS A 404 -6.35 -2.40 -19.15
CA HIS A 404 -5.00 -2.06 -18.70
C HIS A 404 -3.97 -3.08 -19.14
N MET A 405 -4.22 -4.36 -18.88
CA MET A 405 -3.40 -5.47 -19.36
C MET A 405 -3.17 -5.42 -20.87
N ASP A 406 -4.24 -5.32 -21.67
CA ASP A 406 -4.13 -5.28 -23.13
C ASP A 406 -3.42 -4.01 -23.63
N LEU A 407 -3.63 -2.87 -22.96
CA LEU A 407 -2.95 -1.61 -23.26
C LEU A 407 -1.44 -1.71 -22.99
N CYS A 408 -1.03 -2.27 -21.86
CA CYS A 408 0.39 -2.51 -21.53
C CYS A 408 1.08 -3.37 -22.59
N VAL A 409 0.43 -4.44 -23.04
CA VAL A 409 0.94 -5.32 -24.11
C VAL A 409 1.02 -4.58 -25.44
N ALA A 410 -0.03 -3.83 -25.81
CA ALA A 410 -0.05 -3.07 -27.05
C ALA A 410 1.06 -2.02 -27.09
N MET A 411 1.22 -1.24 -26.02
CA MET A 411 2.29 -0.24 -25.89
C MET A 411 3.67 -0.89 -25.93
N TYR A 412 3.87 -1.99 -25.19
CA TYR A 412 5.14 -2.71 -25.19
C TYR A 412 5.49 -3.20 -26.60
N ASN A 413 4.53 -3.83 -27.28
CA ASN A 413 4.73 -4.33 -28.62
C ASN A 413 4.97 -3.18 -29.61
N GLU A 414 4.26 -2.07 -29.53
CA GLU A 414 4.48 -0.94 -30.44
C GLU A 414 5.86 -0.32 -30.29
N LEU A 415 6.33 -0.17 -29.04
CA LEU A 415 7.61 0.48 -28.74
C LEU A 415 8.83 -0.43 -28.94
N PHE A 416 8.68 -1.75 -28.78
CA PHE A 416 9.79 -2.71 -28.76
C PHE A 416 9.59 -3.92 -29.70
N ARG A 417 8.69 -3.79 -30.68
CA ARG A 417 8.35 -4.84 -31.66
C ARG A 417 9.63 -5.39 -32.30
N LYS A 418 9.93 -6.65 -31.96
CA LYS A 418 11.15 -7.43 -32.31
C LYS A 418 12.32 -7.23 -31.33
N GLY A 419 12.06 -7.58 -30.07
CA GLY A 419 13.10 -7.81 -29.08
C GLY A 419 14.27 -8.61 -29.67
N THR A 420 15.40 -7.95 -29.80
CA THR A 420 16.70 -8.56 -30.09
C THR A 420 16.92 -9.73 -29.14
N LYS A 421 17.82 -10.68 -29.49
CA LYS A 421 18.16 -11.78 -28.57
C LYS A 421 18.55 -11.26 -27.18
N TRP A 422 19.16 -10.07 -27.13
CA TRP A 422 19.52 -9.35 -25.91
C TRP A 422 18.32 -8.87 -25.09
N GLU A 423 17.29 -8.28 -25.72
CA GLU A 423 16.09 -7.84 -25.00
C GLU A 423 15.30 -9.02 -24.44
N ARG A 424 15.20 -10.12 -25.19
CA ARG A 424 14.57 -11.35 -24.68
C ARG A 424 15.32 -11.94 -23.49
N LEU A 425 16.66 -11.98 -23.56
CA LEU A 425 17.50 -12.43 -22.45
C LEU A 425 17.36 -11.51 -21.22
N ARG A 426 17.38 -10.19 -21.44
CA ARG A 426 17.19 -9.19 -20.38
C ARG A 426 15.83 -9.35 -19.71
N ASN A 427 14.75 -9.44 -20.48
CA ASN A 427 13.40 -9.55 -19.94
C ASN A 427 13.20 -10.86 -19.18
N ARG A 428 13.72 -11.99 -19.69
CA ARG A 428 13.72 -13.25 -18.95
C ARG A 428 14.46 -13.13 -17.63
N THR A 429 15.63 -12.48 -17.63
CA THR A 429 16.40 -12.26 -16.40
C THR A 429 15.66 -11.36 -15.43
N ALA A 430 15.06 -10.27 -15.93
CA ALA A 430 14.25 -9.34 -15.14
C ALA A 430 13.04 -10.06 -14.52
N LEU A 431 12.29 -10.84 -15.31
CA LEU A 431 11.17 -11.64 -14.83
C LEU A 431 11.60 -12.57 -13.69
N LYS A 432 12.68 -13.33 -13.84
CA LYS A 432 13.19 -14.20 -12.77
C LYS A 432 13.58 -13.43 -11.51
N VAL A 433 14.25 -12.29 -11.66
CA VAL A 433 14.65 -11.44 -10.53
C VAL A 433 13.43 -10.85 -9.83
N ILE A 434 12.44 -10.37 -10.57
CA ILE A 434 11.20 -9.80 -10.04
C ILE A 434 10.40 -10.88 -9.31
N MET A 435 10.15 -12.02 -9.96
CA MET A 435 9.43 -13.13 -9.33
C MET A 435 10.16 -13.61 -8.07
N LYS A 436 11.49 -13.70 -8.09
CA LYS A 436 12.25 -14.09 -6.89
C LYS A 436 12.26 -13.01 -5.79
N ALA A 437 12.37 -11.74 -6.14
CA ALA A 437 12.48 -10.66 -5.15
C ALA A 437 11.12 -10.28 -4.55
N VAL A 438 10.06 -10.31 -5.36
CA VAL A 438 8.70 -9.93 -4.94
C VAL A 438 7.93 -11.13 -4.42
N TYR A 439 8.16 -12.34 -4.94
CA TYR A 439 7.40 -13.56 -4.59
C TYR A 439 8.27 -14.74 -4.13
N GLY A 440 9.57 -14.75 -4.37
CA GLY A 440 10.44 -15.87 -4.04
C GLY A 440 10.84 -15.92 -2.57
N ASP A 441 11.07 -17.15 -2.10
CA ASP A 441 11.54 -17.45 -0.73
C ASP A 441 10.63 -16.87 0.37
N LYS A 442 9.33 -16.83 0.07
CA LYS A 442 8.30 -16.52 1.04
C LYS A 442 8.06 -17.80 1.85
N SER A 443 8.62 -17.87 3.05
CA SER A 443 8.25 -18.88 4.04
C SER A 443 6.73 -18.83 4.28
N GLU A 444 6.18 -19.84 4.96
CA GLU A 444 4.78 -19.80 5.41
C GLU A 444 4.43 -18.53 6.21
N ASP A 445 5.44 -17.82 6.71
CA ASP A 445 5.34 -16.61 7.52
C ASP A 445 5.15 -15.31 6.71
N HIS A 446 5.18 -15.39 5.38
CA HIS A 446 4.94 -14.18 4.59
C HIS A 446 3.52 -13.67 4.81
N HIS A 447 3.37 -12.43 5.29
CA HIS A 447 2.08 -11.81 5.67
C HIS A 447 0.95 -12.05 4.66
N LEU A 448 1.23 -11.93 3.36
CA LEU A 448 0.26 -12.19 2.30
C LEU A 448 -0.20 -13.66 2.21
N ILE A 449 0.72 -14.63 2.38
CA ILE A 449 0.39 -16.07 2.45
C ILE A 449 -0.51 -16.34 3.66
N GLN A 450 -0.14 -15.76 4.80
CA GLN A 450 -0.91 -15.89 6.02
C GLN A 450 -2.31 -15.27 5.89
N ALA A 451 -2.44 -14.16 5.17
CA ALA A 451 -3.72 -13.52 4.89
C ALA A 451 -4.65 -14.44 4.07
N PHE A 452 -4.13 -15.19 3.10
CA PHE A 452 -4.93 -16.18 2.35
C PHE A 452 -5.34 -17.36 3.22
N LYS A 453 -4.41 -17.89 4.01
CA LYS A 453 -4.68 -18.99 4.93
C LYS A 453 -5.79 -18.61 5.93
N ALA A 454 -5.90 -17.33 6.31
CA ALA A 454 -7.00 -16.83 7.15
C ALA A 454 -8.41 -17.13 6.58
N PHE A 455 -8.55 -17.14 5.24
CA PHE A 455 -9.79 -17.45 4.54
C PHE A 455 -9.89 -18.93 4.11
N GLY A 456 -8.95 -19.78 4.54
CA GLY A 456 -8.90 -21.18 4.12
C GLY A 456 -8.47 -21.37 2.67
N VAL A 457 -7.69 -20.44 2.12
CA VAL A 457 -7.14 -20.56 0.77
C VAL A 457 -5.66 -20.97 0.87
N GLU A 458 -5.31 -22.10 0.27
CA GLU A 458 -3.91 -22.50 0.16
C GLU A 458 -3.19 -21.59 -0.84
N ALA A 459 -1.98 -21.13 -0.47
CA ALA A 459 -1.22 -20.20 -1.29
C ALA A 459 -0.90 -20.75 -2.69
N GLU A 460 -0.82 -22.07 -2.84
CA GLU A 460 -0.59 -22.73 -4.12
C GLU A 460 -1.69 -22.43 -5.16
N PHE A 461 -2.97 -22.39 -4.75
CA PHE A 461 -4.07 -22.10 -5.67
C PHE A 461 -3.97 -20.71 -6.26
N LEU A 462 -3.68 -19.72 -5.41
CA LEU A 462 -3.51 -18.35 -5.85
C LEU A 462 -2.27 -18.19 -6.72
N TYR A 463 -1.12 -18.75 -6.31
CA TYR A 463 0.11 -18.61 -7.09
C TYR A 463 -0.02 -19.27 -8.46
N ARG A 464 -0.67 -20.44 -8.55
CA ARG A 464 -1.00 -21.04 -9.85
C ARG A 464 -1.87 -20.10 -10.68
N HIS A 465 -2.95 -19.57 -10.12
CA HIS A 465 -3.83 -18.63 -10.83
C HIS A 465 -3.06 -17.43 -11.39
N ILE A 466 -2.25 -16.76 -10.57
CA ILE A 466 -1.44 -15.59 -10.99
C ILE A 466 -0.44 -15.98 -12.06
N ILE A 467 0.24 -17.11 -11.91
CA ILE A 467 1.30 -17.54 -12.85
C ILE A 467 0.71 -17.95 -14.18
N ASP A 468 -0.43 -18.64 -14.20
CA ASP A 468 -1.12 -19.02 -15.42
C ASP A 468 -1.51 -17.77 -16.23
N ARG A 469 -2.08 -16.76 -15.55
CA ARG A 469 -2.40 -15.46 -16.14
C ARG A 469 -1.16 -14.71 -16.63
N LEU A 470 -0.10 -14.67 -15.82
CA LEU A 470 1.18 -14.06 -16.17
C LEU A 470 1.79 -14.71 -17.42
N CYS A 471 1.81 -16.04 -17.50
CA CYS A 471 2.33 -16.75 -18.68
C CYS A 471 1.51 -16.45 -19.94
N GLN A 472 0.18 -16.41 -19.83
CA GLN A 472 -0.70 -16.02 -20.94
C GLN A 472 -0.39 -14.59 -21.41
N GLN A 473 -0.17 -13.65 -20.49
CA GLN A 473 0.10 -12.26 -20.83
C GLN A 473 1.52 -12.05 -21.40
N LEU A 474 2.52 -12.75 -20.86
CA LEU A 474 3.89 -12.74 -21.37
C LEU A 474 3.97 -13.29 -22.80
N ALA A 475 3.16 -14.29 -23.14
CA ALA A 475 3.10 -14.84 -24.49
C ALA A 475 2.69 -13.77 -25.52
N LYS A 476 1.80 -12.83 -25.14
CA LYS A 476 1.38 -11.71 -26.01
C LYS A 476 2.51 -10.71 -26.32
N VAL A 477 3.59 -10.68 -25.52
CA VAL A 477 4.81 -9.89 -25.78
C VAL A 477 5.98 -10.73 -26.28
N GLY A 478 5.71 -11.97 -26.70
CA GLY A 478 6.70 -12.87 -27.30
C GLY A 478 7.67 -13.53 -26.28
N ILE A 479 7.27 -13.60 -25.01
CA ILE A 479 7.99 -14.30 -23.95
C ILE A 479 7.18 -15.53 -23.56
N TYR A 480 7.70 -16.71 -23.90
CA TYR A 480 7.09 -17.98 -23.56
C TYR A 480 7.84 -18.58 -22.38
N GLU A 481 7.13 -18.77 -21.28
CA GLU A 481 7.57 -19.44 -20.06
C GLU A 481 6.48 -20.43 -19.65
N GLU A 482 6.89 -21.61 -19.19
CA GLU A 482 5.98 -22.60 -18.61
C GLU A 482 5.65 -22.21 -17.16
N PRO A 483 4.39 -22.34 -16.70
CA PRO A 483 3.98 -22.05 -15.33
C PRO A 483 4.87 -22.71 -14.27
N GLU A 484 5.25 -23.97 -14.48
CA GLU A 484 6.07 -24.75 -13.56
C GLU A 484 7.44 -24.11 -13.32
N ASN A 485 8.04 -23.50 -14.36
CA ASN A 485 9.34 -22.83 -14.23
C ASN A 485 9.25 -21.58 -13.34
N LEU A 486 8.13 -20.86 -13.39
CA LEU A 486 7.90 -19.69 -12.54
C LEU A 486 7.52 -20.10 -11.12
N LEU A 487 6.72 -21.17 -10.96
CA LEU A 487 6.41 -21.75 -9.65
C LEU A 487 7.67 -22.20 -8.91
N GLU A 488 8.61 -22.86 -9.60
CA GLU A 488 9.91 -23.25 -9.00
C GLU A 488 10.73 -22.05 -8.52
N ILE A 489 10.62 -20.89 -9.17
CA ILE A 489 11.33 -19.67 -8.76
C ILE A 489 10.71 -19.10 -7.47
N ILE A 490 9.39 -19.18 -7.34
CA ILE A 490 8.64 -18.66 -6.19
C ILE A 490 8.78 -19.58 -4.98
N LEU A 491 8.54 -20.89 -5.17
CA LEU A 491 8.45 -21.90 -4.12
C LEU A 491 9.80 -22.56 -3.78
N GLY A 492 10.83 -22.33 -4.58
CA GLY A 492 12.17 -22.92 -4.42
C GLY A 492 12.32 -24.31 -5.06
N LYS A 493 13.56 -24.73 -5.30
CA LYS A 493 13.87 -26.08 -5.81
C LYS A 493 13.72 -27.11 -4.68
N GLY A 494 12.65 -27.91 -4.69
CA GLY A 494 12.52 -29.08 -3.82
C GLY A 494 11.14 -29.36 -3.25
N THR A 495 10.19 -28.42 -3.37
CA THR A 495 8.79 -28.64 -3.05
C THR A 495 8.19 -29.54 -4.13
N LYS A 496 8.25 -30.87 -3.90
CA LYS A 496 7.50 -31.83 -4.70
C LYS A 496 6.02 -31.45 -4.59
N LEU A 497 5.48 -30.89 -5.66
CA LEU A 497 4.04 -30.80 -5.89
C LEU A 497 3.46 -32.18 -5.56
N SER A 498 2.62 -32.24 -4.53
CA SER A 498 1.96 -33.49 -4.19
C SER A 498 1.12 -33.89 -5.40
N LYS A 499 1.50 -35.00 -6.04
CA LYS A 499 0.69 -35.64 -7.07
C LYS A 499 -0.49 -36.32 -6.35
N SER A 500 -1.42 -35.54 -5.87
CA SER A 500 -2.73 -36.04 -5.46
C SER A 500 -3.74 -34.95 -5.77
N MET A 501 -4.23 -34.95 -7.01
CA MET A 501 -5.57 -34.48 -7.40
C MET A 501 -5.68 -34.56 -8.93
N GLN A 502 -5.99 -35.76 -9.42
CA GLN A 502 -6.95 -35.94 -10.50
C GLN A 502 -8.32 -36.10 -9.87
#